data_AF-A0A6N6L567-F1
#
_entry.id   AF-A0A6N6L567-F1
#
_cell.length_a   1.000
_cell.length_b   1.000
_cell.length_c   1.000
_cell.angle_alpha   90.00
_cell.angle_beta   90.00
_cell.angle_gamma   90.00
#
_symmetry.space_group_name_H-M   'P 1'
#
loop_
_entity.id
_entity.type
_entity.pdbx_description
1 polymer ?
#
loop_
_entity_poly.entity_id
_entity_poly.type
_entity_poly.pdbx_seq_one_letter_code
_entity_poly.pdbx_strand_id
1 'polypeptide(L)'
;MDIFFAIGIIAIGIGTILSTVGSIWLLILAFREGTMWGLAAMFVPFVMLVFVIMYFGETWQPMVINLLGGVIATLGLAILYFAVGPELLLG
;
A
#
# COMPACT_ATOMS: atom_id res chain seq x y z
N MET A 1 -9.08 -25.74 -0.45
CA MET A 1 -9.05 -24.27 -0.58
C MET A 1 -10.27 -23.87 -1.37
N ASP A 2 -11.23 -23.26 -0.69
CA ASP A 2 -12.36 -22.60 -1.30
C ASP A 2 -11.90 -21.45 -2.21
N ILE A 3 -12.75 -21.08 -3.17
CA ILE A 3 -12.42 -20.07 -4.18
C ILE A 3 -12.17 -18.68 -3.55
N PHE A 4 -12.84 -18.35 -2.44
CA PHE A 4 -12.70 -17.06 -1.77
C PHE A 4 -11.34 -16.92 -1.10
N PHE A 5 -10.84 -17.99 -0.47
CA PHE A 5 -9.47 -18.05 0.05
C PHE A 5 -8.43 -17.73 -1.04
N ALA A 6 -8.53 -18.39 -2.20
CA ALA A 6 -7.58 -18.17 -3.30
C ALA A 6 -7.61 -16.72 -3.82
N ILE A 7 -8.82 -16.15 -4.00
CA ILE A 7 -8.99 -14.74 -4.41
C ILE A 7 -8.39 -13.78 -3.38
N GLY A 8 -8.61 -14.01 -2.09
CA GLY A 8 -8.07 -13.19 -1.01
C GLY A 8 -6.54 -13.12 -1.05
N ILE A 9 -5.88 -14.27 -1.18
CA ILE A 9 -4.41 -14.35 -1.24
C ILE A 9 -3.85 -13.65 -2.49
N ILE A 10 -4.47 -13.85 -3.66
CA ILE A 10 -4.05 -13.21 -4.90
C ILE A 10 -4.19 -11.69 -4.81
N ALA A 11 -5.32 -11.21 -4.27
CA ALA A 11 -5.55 -9.78 -4.07
C ALA A 11 -4.54 -9.17 -3.09
N ILE A 12 -4.25 -9.83 -1.97
CA ILE A 12 -3.20 -9.39 -1.03
C ILE A 12 -1.85 -9.29 -1.73
N GLY A 13 -1.46 -10.30 -2.51
CA GLY A 13 -0.19 -10.31 -3.24
C GLY A 13 -0.08 -9.15 -4.22
N ILE A 14 -1.06 -8.98 -5.11
CA ILE A 14 -1.07 -7.91 -6.12
C ILE A 14 -1.11 -6.54 -5.45
N GLY A 15 -2.00 -6.36 -4.47
CA GLY A 15 -2.15 -5.10 -3.75
C GLY A 15 -0.87 -4.69 -3.02
N THR A 16 -0.20 -5.64 -2.36
CA THR A 16 1.06 -5.40 -1.65
C THR A 16 2.18 -5.01 -2.62
N ILE A 17 2.28 -5.67 -3.78
CA ILE A 17 3.26 -5.34 -4.80
C ILE A 17 3.03 -3.91 -5.32
N LEU A 18 1.80 -3.59 -5.73
CA LEU A 18 1.46 -2.25 -6.21
C LEU A 18 1.72 -1.17 -5.15
N SER A 19 1.30 -1.42 -3.91
CA SER A 19 1.54 -0.50 -2.79
C SER A 19 3.02 -0.25 -2.59
N THR A 20 3.84 -1.31 -2.60
CA THR A 20 5.29 -1.24 -2.43
C THR A 20 5.96 -0.49 -3.59
N VAL A 21 5.54 -0.74 -4.83
CA VAL A 21 6.06 0.00 -5.99
C VAL A 21 5.74 1.49 -5.88
N GLY A 22 4.51 1.85 -5.52
CA GLY A 22 4.11 3.23 -5.31
C GLY A 22 4.87 3.91 -4.16
N SER A 23 5.07 3.21 -3.04
CA SER A 23 5.80 3.77 -1.89
C SER A 23 7.29 3.95 -2.17
N ILE A 24 7.95 3.00 -2.82
CA ILE A 24 9.35 3.12 -3.24
C ILE A 24 9.50 4.27 -4.24
N TRP A 25 8.59 4.41 -5.19
CA TRP A 25 8.65 5.52 -6.15
C TRP A 25 8.50 6.88 -5.45
N LEU A 26 7.53 7.04 -4.55
CA LEU A 26 7.41 8.25 -3.73
C LEU A 26 8.71 8.54 -2.95
N LEU A 27 9.33 7.51 -2.38
CA LEU A 27 10.58 7.64 -1.64
C LEU A 27 11.74 8.08 -2.56
N ILE A 28 11.84 7.52 -3.77
CA ILE A 28 12.82 7.95 -4.78
C ILE A 28 12.62 9.42 -5.14
N LEU A 29 11.37 9.88 -5.32
CA LEU A 29 11.09 11.29 -5.57
C LEU A 29 11.50 12.18 -4.40
N ALA A 30 11.25 11.76 -3.16
CA ALA A 30 11.68 12.48 -1.97
C ALA A 30 13.22 12.60 -1.88
N PHE A 31 13.96 11.53 -2.19
CA PHE A 31 15.43 11.59 -2.25
C PHE A 31 15.96 12.44 -3.41
N ARG A 32 15.22 12.51 -4.54
CA ARG A 32 15.57 13.37 -5.68
C ARG A 32 15.44 14.85 -5.35
N GLU A 33 14.43 15.23 -4.57
CA GLU A 33 14.27 16.61 -4.08
C GLU A 33 15.36 16.97 -3.07
N GLY A 34 15.73 16.02 -2.20
CA GLY A 34 16.93 16.16 -1.37
C GLY A 34 17.04 15.09 -0.29
N THR A 35 18.26 14.89 0.21
CA THR A 35 18.55 13.88 1.23
C THR A 35 17.72 14.07 2.50
N MET A 36 17.47 15.32 2.91
CA MET A 36 16.64 15.60 4.10
C MET A 36 15.18 15.21 3.89
N TRP A 37 14.62 15.41 2.69
CA TRP A 37 13.25 14.96 2.38
C TRP A 37 13.15 13.44 2.39
N GLY A 38 14.09 12.75 1.73
CA GLY A 38 14.14 11.29 1.73
C GLY A 38 14.25 10.70 3.15
N LEU A 39 15.17 11.23 3.97
CA LEU A 39 15.34 10.77 5.35
C LEU A 39 14.13 11.11 6.23
N ALA A 40 13.60 12.33 6.14
CA ALA A 40 12.43 12.73 6.91
C ALA A 40 11.21 11.87 6.54
N ALA A 41 11.03 11.54 5.26
CA ALA A 41 9.95 10.66 4.80
C ALA A 41 10.09 9.20 5.31
N MET A 42 11.30 8.72 5.63
CA MET A 42 11.53 7.38 6.19
C MET A 42 11.32 7.31 7.70
N PHE A 43 11.82 8.30 8.45
CA PHE A 43 11.89 8.25 9.91
C PHE A 43 10.76 8.99 10.61
N VAL A 44 10.17 10.00 9.96
CA VAL A 44 9.14 10.83 10.55
C VAL A 44 7.79 10.47 9.92
N PRO A 45 6.81 10.00 10.72
CA PRO A 45 5.50 9.68 10.20
C PRO A 45 4.85 10.93 9.60
N PHE A 46 4.02 10.72 8.57
CA PHE A 46 3.28 11.77 7.84
C PHE A 46 4.11 12.74 7.00
N VAL A 47 5.45 12.76 7.08
CA VAL A 47 6.26 13.62 6.18
C VAL A 47 6.04 13.27 4.73
N MET A 48 5.83 11.99 4.40
CA MET A 48 5.49 11.58 3.04
C MET A 48 4.17 12.23 2.55
N LEU A 49 3.17 12.40 3.43
CA LEU A 49 1.92 13.07 3.06
C LEU A 49 2.15 14.56 2.78
N VAL A 50 2.96 15.21 3.62
CA VAL A 50 3.36 16.61 3.41
C VAL A 50 4.10 16.76 2.08
N PHE A 51 5.04 15.85 1.79
CA PHE A 51 5.79 15.83 0.54
C PHE A 51 4.86 15.66 -0.67
N VAL A 52 3.90 14.73 -0.62
CA VAL A 52 2.93 14.53 -1.70
C VAL A 52 2.06 15.77 -1.94
N ILE A 53 1.64 16.47 -0.88
CA ILE A 53 0.85 17.71 -1.02
C ILE A 53 1.70 18.82 -1.65
N MET A 54 2.95 18.97 -1.23
CA MET A 54 3.86 20.01 -1.74
C MET A 54 4.29 19.75 -3.19
N TYR A 55 4.55 18.50 -3.54
CA TYR A 55 5.06 18.08 -4.87
C TYR A 55 4.02 17.24 -5.63
N PHE A 56 2.75 17.64 -5.55
CA PHE A 56 1.63 16.86 -6.09
C PHE A 56 1.76 16.57 -7.59
N GLY A 57 2.30 17.52 -8.36
CA GLY A 57 2.48 17.38 -9.81
C GLY A 57 3.34 16.18 -10.22
N GLU A 58 4.32 15.82 -9.39
CA GLU A 58 5.24 14.70 -9.65
C GLU A 58 4.83 13.43 -8.88
N THR A 59 4.12 13.59 -7.77
CA THR A 59 3.78 12.50 -6.86
C THR A 59 2.41 11.87 -7.08
N TRP A 60 1.51 12.48 -7.86
CA TRP A 60 0.15 11.95 -8.02
C TRP A 60 0.10 10.52 -8.60
N GLN A 61 0.96 10.20 -9.58
CA GLN A 61 1.01 8.86 -10.19
C GLN A 61 1.41 7.79 -9.17
N PRO A 62 2.59 7.90 -8.51
CA PRO A 62 2.98 6.91 -7.52
C PRO A 62 2.07 6.91 -6.28
N MET A 63 1.47 8.05 -5.91
CA MET A 63 0.45 8.11 -4.85
C MET A 63 -0.77 7.26 -5.21
N VAL A 64 -1.31 7.39 -6.42
CA VAL A 64 -2.47 6.60 -6.86
C VAL A 64 -2.13 5.11 -6.92
N ILE A 65 -0.95 4.75 -7.43
CA ILE A 65 -0.49 3.35 -7.44
C ILE A 65 -0.39 2.80 -6.02
N ASN A 66 0.17 3.58 -5.09
CA ASN A 66 0.28 3.20 -3.68
C ASN A 66 -1.10 2.96 -3.05
N LEU A 67 -2.02 3.91 -3.22
CA LEU A 67 -3.38 3.85 -2.66
C LEU A 67 -4.20 2.71 -3.25
N LEU A 68 -4.16 2.52 -4.58
CA LEU A 68 -4.86 1.41 -5.23
C LEU A 68 -4.33 0.06 -4.74
N GLY A 69 -3.01 -0.08 -4.63
CA GLY A 69 -2.40 -1.27 -4.06
C GLY A 69 -2.86 -1.52 -2.62
N GLY A 70 -2.87 -0.48 -1.79
CA GLY A 70 -3.35 -0.54 -0.41
C GLY A 70 -4.81 -1.00 -0.32
N VAL A 71 -5.70 -0.40 -1.11
CA VAL A 71 -7.12 -0.76 -1.16
C VAL A 71 -7.31 -2.21 -1.58
N ILE A 72 -6.62 -2.67 -2.65
CA ILE A 72 -6.70 -4.05 -3.12
C ILE A 72 -6.24 -5.03 -2.02
N ALA A 73 -5.14 -4.72 -1.34
CA ALA A 73 -4.63 -5.56 -0.25
C ALA A 73 -5.60 -5.62 0.94
N THR A 74 -6.19 -4.48 1.33
CA THR A 74 -7.18 -4.44 2.42
C THR A 74 -8.45 -5.20 2.06
N LEU A 75 -8.93 -5.11 0.82
CA LEU A 75 -10.07 -5.90 0.35
C LEU A 75 -9.73 -7.40 0.33
N GLY A 76 -8.52 -7.77 -0.10
CA GLY A 76 -8.07 -9.16 -0.04
C GLY A 76 -8.03 -9.72 1.39
N LEU A 77 -7.57 -8.93 2.36
CA LEU A 77 -7.61 -9.29 3.79
C LEU A 77 -9.04 -9.45 4.31
N ALA A 78 -9.96 -8.56 3.93
CA ALA A 78 -11.37 -8.68 4.29
C ALA A 78 -11.98 -9.97 3.74
N ILE A 79 -11.76 -10.29 2.46
CA ILE A 79 -12.23 -11.53 1.83
C ILE A 79 -11.66 -12.76 2.56
N LEU A 80 -10.36 -12.75 2.87
CA LEU A 80 -9.72 -13.85 3.59
C LEU A 80 -10.32 -14.03 5.00
N TYR A 81 -10.58 -12.93 5.71
CA TYR A 81 -11.21 -12.97 7.03
C TYR A 81 -12.61 -13.60 6.98
N PHE A 82 -13.43 -13.27 5.96
CA PHE A 82 -14.75 -13.89 5.81
C PHE A 82 -14.69 -15.35 5.33
N ALA A 83 -13.65 -15.74 4.58
CA ALA A 83 -13.46 -17.12 4.14
C ALA A 83 -13.06 -18.05 5.31
N VAL A 84 -12.18 -17.59 6.20
CA VAL A 84 -11.63 -18.41 7.31
C VAL A 84 -12.38 -18.20 8.63
N GLY A 85 -12.92 -16.99 8.87
CA GLY A 85 -13.55 -16.58 10.13
C GLY A 85 -14.65 -17.51 10.64
N PRO A 86 -15.55 -18.05 9.79
CA PRO A 86 -16.56 -19.02 10.23
C PRO A 86 -15.96 -20.31 10.80
N GLU A 87 -14.81 -20.76 10.30
CA GLU A 87 -14.15 -21.99 10.74
C GLU A 87 -13.46 -21.83 12.11
N LEU A 88 -12.95 -20.62 12.41
CA LEU A 88 -12.32 -20.28 13.70
C LEU A 88 -13.33 -20.04 14.84
N LEU A 89 -14.59 -19.68 14.52
CA LEU A 89 -15.63 -19.39 15.52
C LEU A 89 -16.49 -20.62 15.89
N LEU A 90 -16.45 -21.67 15.08
CA LEU A 90 -17.24 -22.90 15.24
C LEU A 90 -16.38 -24.13 15.59
N GLY A 91 -15.06 -23.96 15.71
CA GLY A 91 -14.08 -24.99 16.08
C GLY A 91 -13.79 -25.07 17.57
#